data_AF-A0A5C6DDL4-F1
#
_entry.id   AF-A0A5C6DDL4-F1
#
_cell.length_a   1.000
_cell.length_b   1.000
_cell.length_c   1.000
_cell.angle_alpha   90.00
_cell.angle_beta   90.00
_cell.angle_gamma   90.00
#
_symmetry.space_group_name_H-M   'P 1'
#
loop_
_entity.id
_entity.type
_entity.pdbx_description
1 polymer ?
#
loop_
_entity_poly.entity_id
_entity_poly.type
_entity_poly.pdbx_seq_one_letter_code
_entity_poly.pdbx_strand_id
1 'polypeptide(L)'
;MEYLEVPLFDDDLFKLGVRFLFNLTFLFLLMWLAIMPGLKSKSEFAFSAVMMNIMVFFICFTLKKLEIELGMAIGLFAIFGVLRFRTDAIRTKEMTYLFILIGIAVINSLSNKKTSYAELILVNFVILIGSILMERVVRKPPKIAKPSRNGSPDPPEVDGNSETV
;
A
#
# COMPACT_ATOMS: atom_id res chain seq x y z
N MET A 1 -22.97 30.60 -26.70
CA MET A 1 -22.45 29.47 -27.50
C MET A 1 -22.63 28.22 -26.67
N GLU A 2 -23.62 27.45 -27.07
CA GLU A 2 -24.24 26.30 -26.41
C GLU A 2 -23.73 25.06 -27.15
N TYR A 3 -22.57 24.53 -26.76
CA TYR A 3 -21.93 23.41 -27.48
C TYR A 3 -21.69 22.16 -26.66
N LEU A 4 -21.97 22.18 -25.36
CA LEU A 4 -22.13 20.99 -24.53
C LEU A 4 -23.17 21.39 -23.47
N GLU A 5 -24.22 20.59 -23.28
CA GLU A 5 -25.21 20.73 -22.19
C GLU A 5 -24.58 20.56 -20.78
N VAL A 6 -23.24 20.67 -20.71
CA VAL A 6 -22.40 20.45 -19.55
C VAL A 6 -21.64 21.76 -19.29
N PRO A 7 -21.81 22.40 -18.13
CA PRO A 7 -21.08 23.62 -17.81
C PRO A 7 -19.56 23.37 -17.82
N LEU A 8 -18.81 24.21 -18.56
CA LEU A 8 -17.34 24.09 -18.68
C LEU A 8 -16.60 24.32 -17.36
N PHE A 9 -17.20 25.05 -16.42
CA PHE A 9 -16.66 25.31 -15.09
C PHE A 9 -17.78 25.20 -14.06
N ASP A 10 -17.63 24.29 -13.11
CA ASP A 10 -18.56 24.06 -12.00
C ASP A 10 -17.75 24.04 -10.69
N ASP A 11 -18.38 24.42 -9.57
CA ASP A 11 -17.78 24.36 -8.23
C ASP A 11 -17.24 22.96 -7.92
N ASP A 12 -17.80 21.94 -8.56
CA ASP A 12 -17.39 20.56 -8.40
C ASP A 12 -16.05 20.23 -9.08
N LEU A 13 -15.64 20.96 -10.13
CA LEU A 13 -14.28 20.86 -10.69
C LEU A 13 -13.25 21.41 -9.72
N PHE A 14 -13.56 22.52 -9.04
CA PHE A 14 -12.68 23.06 -8.02
C PHE A 14 -12.54 22.11 -6.82
N LYS A 15 -13.66 21.55 -6.34
CA LYS A 15 -13.65 20.52 -5.28
C LYS A 15 -12.88 19.27 -5.70
N LEU A 16 -13.01 18.84 -6.95
CA LEU A 16 -12.23 17.74 -7.51
C LEU A 16 -10.74 18.02 -7.44
N GLY A 17 -10.30 19.18 -7.95
CA GLY A 17 -8.89 19.57 -8.00
C GLY A 17 -8.26 19.61 -6.61
N VAL A 18 -8.94 20.23 -5.63
CA VAL A 18 -8.44 20.30 -4.25
C VAL A 18 -8.32 18.92 -3.62
N ARG A 19 -9.32 18.05 -3.76
CA ARG A 19 -9.28 16.68 -3.22
C ARG A 19 -8.23 15.82 -3.91
N PHE A 20 -8.07 15.99 -5.21
CA PHE A 20 -7.06 15.28 -5.99
C PHE A 20 -5.65 15.67 -5.56
N LEU A 21 -5.39 16.97 -5.38
CA LEU A 21 -4.11 17.47 -4.89
C LEU A 21 -3.80 16.97 -3.48
N PHE A 22 -4.81 16.95 -2.60
CA PHE A 22 -4.71 16.37 -1.27
C PHE A 22 -4.37 14.87 -1.34
N ASN A 23 -5.09 14.11 -2.17
CA ASN A 23 -4.82 12.70 -2.40
C ASN A 23 -3.41 12.44 -2.93
N LEU A 24 -2.96 13.23 -3.92
CA LEU A 24 -1.61 13.15 -4.47
C LEU A 24 -0.54 13.42 -3.41
N THR A 25 -0.77 14.37 -2.52
CA THR A 25 0.16 14.71 -1.44
C THR A 25 0.35 13.51 -0.51
N PHE A 26 -0.73 12.88 -0.06
CA PHE A 26 -0.66 11.70 0.80
C PHE A 26 -0.16 10.45 0.08
N LEU A 27 -0.52 10.27 -1.20
CA LEU A 27 0.01 9.20 -2.05
C LEU A 27 1.53 9.31 -2.15
N PHE A 28 2.05 10.49 -2.47
CA PHE A 28 3.48 10.72 -2.59
C PHE A 28 4.18 10.50 -1.25
N LEU A 29 3.59 10.99 -0.16
CA LEU A 29 4.13 10.81 1.19
C LEU A 29 4.18 9.32 1.58
N LEU A 30 3.11 8.56 1.36
CA LEU A 30 3.09 7.12 1.65
C LEU A 30 4.12 6.37 0.82
N MET A 31 4.20 6.70 -0.47
CA MET A 31 5.11 6.02 -1.38
C MET A 31 6.56 6.28 -1.01
N TRP A 32 6.91 7.53 -0.71
CA TRP A 32 8.26 7.94 -0.34
C TRP A 32 8.66 7.45 1.06
N LEU A 33 7.78 7.59 2.05
CA LEU A 33 8.12 7.38 3.46
C LEU A 33 7.87 5.95 3.95
N ALA A 34 6.81 5.29 3.49
CA ALA A 34 6.44 3.94 3.95
C ALA A 34 6.93 2.85 3.00
N ILE A 35 6.74 3.02 1.68
CA ILE A 35 6.87 1.93 0.71
C ILE A 35 8.29 1.85 0.11
N MET A 36 8.86 2.96 -0.37
CA MET A 36 10.20 3.00 -0.99
C MET A 36 11.33 2.43 -0.13
N PRO A 37 11.35 2.59 1.21
CA PRO A 37 12.37 1.95 2.04
C PRO A 37 12.26 0.42 2.04
N GLY A 38 11.03 -0.13 2.00
CA GLY A 38 10.78 -1.56 2.19
C GLY A 38 10.96 -2.44 0.96
N LEU A 39 10.92 -1.86 -0.25
CA LEU A 39 10.93 -2.62 -1.51
C LEU A 39 12.32 -2.64 -2.17
N LYS A 40 12.76 -3.84 -2.58
CA LYS A 40 14.02 -4.06 -3.32
C LYS A 40 13.89 -3.83 -4.84
N SER A 41 12.70 -3.97 -5.43
CA SER A 41 12.42 -3.71 -6.85
C SER A 41 11.44 -2.55 -6.98
N LYS A 42 11.91 -1.40 -7.50
CA LYS A 42 11.41 -0.07 -7.05
C LYS A 42 10.56 0.70 -8.05
N SER A 43 10.76 0.53 -9.36
CA SER A 43 10.14 1.42 -10.37
C SER A 43 8.79 0.90 -10.87
N GLU A 44 8.72 -0.38 -11.21
CA GLU A 44 7.53 -0.98 -11.82
C GLU A 44 6.33 -0.98 -10.85
N PHE A 45 6.55 -1.39 -9.60
CA PHE A 45 5.50 -1.37 -8.58
C PHE A 45 5.04 0.05 -8.27
N ALA A 46 5.98 0.99 -8.11
CA ALA A 46 5.65 2.39 -7.79
C ALA A 46 4.79 3.02 -8.89
N PHE A 47 5.14 2.80 -10.16
CA PHE A 47 4.36 3.27 -11.29
C PHE A 47 2.94 2.68 -11.28
N SER A 48 2.80 1.36 -11.21
CA SER A 48 1.49 0.70 -11.19
C SER A 48 0.65 1.14 -10.00
N ALA A 49 1.26 1.28 -8.82
CA ALA A 49 0.57 1.69 -7.60
C ALA A 49 0.05 3.13 -7.65
N VAL A 50 0.86 4.07 -8.18
CA VAL A 50 0.44 5.47 -8.39
C VAL A 50 -0.70 5.54 -9.40
N MET A 51 -0.54 4.88 -10.55
CA MET A 51 -1.57 4.88 -11.60
C MET A 51 -2.88 4.26 -11.11
N MET A 52 -2.81 3.17 -10.36
CA MET A 52 -3.99 2.53 -9.76
C MET A 52 -4.69 3.46 -8.76
N ASN A 53 -3.93 4.14 -7.89
CA ASN A 53 -4.50 5.10 -6.93
C ASN A 53 -5.21 6.26 -7.65
N ILE A 54 -4.58 6.83 -8.68
CA ILE A 54 -5.16 7.91 -9.48
C ILE A 54 -6.45 7.46 -10.16
N MET A 55 -6.44 6.28 -10.81
CA MET A 55 -7.62 5.74 -11.49
C MET A 55 -8.78 5.49 -10.52
N VAL A 56 -8.51 4.87 -9.37
CA VAL A 56 -9.53 4.62 -8.35
C VAL A 56 -10.11 5.94 -7.82
N PHE A 57 -9.27 6.95 -7.58
CA PHE A 57 -9.75 8.26 -7.12
C PHE A 57 -10.76 8.88 -8.09
N PHE A 58 -10.45 8.89 -9.39
CA PHE A 58 -11.34 9.44 -10.41
C PHE A 58 -12.62 8.63 -10.59
N ILE A 59 -12.52 7.28 -10.54
CA ILE A 59 -13.70 6.40 -10.60
C ILE A 59 -14.62 6.70 -9.42
N CYS A 60 -14.09 6.71 -8.19
CA CYS A 60 -14.88 6.95 -6.99
C CYS A 60 -15.48 8.37 -6.95
N PHE A 61 -14.73 9.38 -7.37
CA PHE A 61 -15.26 10.75 -7.46
C PHE A 61 -16.41 10.87 -8.47
N THR A 62 -16.27 10.21 -9.62
CA THR A 62 -17.30 10.20 -10.68
C THR A 62 -18.54 9.42 -10.23
N LEU A 63 -18.36 8.25 -9.59
CA LEU A 63 -19.47 7.45 -9.06
C LEU A 63 -20.21 8.16 -7.93
N LYS A 64 -19.51 8.94 -7.11
CA LYS A 64 -20.14 9.75 -6.05
C LYS A 64 -21.06 10.82 -6.62
N LYS A 65 -20.73 11.43 -7.77
CA LYS A 65 -21.63 12.35 -8.49
C LYS A 65 -22.94 11.68 -8.93
N LEU A 66 -22.93 10.35 -9.10
CA LEU A 66 -24.09 9.55 -9.51
C LEU A 66 -24.88 8.98 -8.31
N GLU A 67 -24.50 9.33 -7.07
CA GLU A 67 -25.11 8.85 -5.81
C GLU A 67 -25.13 7.31 -5.65
N ILE A 68 -24.25 6.60 -6.37
CA ILE A 68 -24.18 5.13 -6.33
C ILE A 68 -23.31 4.68 -5.15
N GLU A 69 -23.80 4.86 -3.93
CA GLU A 69 -23.09 4.45 -2.71
C GLU A 69 -22.94 2.91 -2.61
N LEU A 70 -23.94 2.15 -3.08
CA LEU A 70 -23.93 0.68 -3.04
C LEU A 70 -22.93 0.06 -4.02
N GLY A 71 -22.78 0.65 -5.21
CA GLY A 71 -21.87 0.16 -6.27
C GLY A 71 -20.40 0.24 -5.87
N MET A 72 -20.07 1.10 -4.91
CA MET A 72 -18.70 1.25 -4.43
C MET A 72 -18.25 0.18 -3.44
N ALA A 73 -19.13 -0.24 -2.52
CA ALA A 73 -18.83 -1.36 -1.62
C ALA A 73 -18.62 -2.65 -2.43
N ILE A 74 -19.45 -2.86 -3.46
CA ILE A 74 -19.35 -3.97 -4.40
C ILE A 74 -18.07 -3.83 -5.27
N GLY A 75 -17.77 -2.63 -5.75
CA GLY A 75 -16.58 -2.34 -6.56
C GLY A 75 -15.27 -2.57 -5.83
N LEU A 76 -15.19 -2.24 -4.53
CA LEU A 76 -13.99 -2.49 -3.73
C LEU A 76 -13.73 -3.99 -3.55
N PHE A 77 -14.79 -4.78 -3.37
CA PHE A 77 -14.69 -6.25 -3.31
C PHE A 77 -14.26 -6.86 -4.64
N ALA A 78 -14.75 -6.32 -5.77
CA ALA A 78 -14.33 -6.73 -7.11
C ALA A 78 -12.85 -6.40 -7.38
N ILE A 79 -12.38 -5.22 -6.95
CA ILE A 79 -10.96 -4.83 -7.02
C ILE A 79 -10.10 -5.82 -6.21
N PHE A 80 -10.54 -6.27 -5.02
CA PHE A 80 -9.82 -7.33 -4.28
C PHE A 80 -9.76 -8.65 -5.01
N GLY A 81 -10.84 -9.06 -5.68
CA GLY A 81 -10.86 -10.26 -6.51
C GLY A 81 -9.81 -10.19 -7.61
N VAL A 82 -9.86 -9.14 -8.43
CA VAL A 82 -8.93 -8.97 -9.57
C VAL A 82 -7.48 -8.84 -9.10
N LEU A 83 -7.22 -8.07 -8.04
CA LEU A 83 -5.87 -7.90 -7.51
C LEU A 83 -5.32 -9.21 -6.92
N ARG A 84 -6.13 -10.02 -6.22
CA ARG A 84 -5.69 -11.29 -5.63
C ARG A 84 -5.40 -12.36 -6.67
N PHE A 85 -6.13 -12.37 -7.79
CA PHE A 85 -6.03 -13.42 -8.81
C PHE A 85 -5.13 -13.08 -10.01
N ARG A 86 -4.33 -12.01 -9.92
CA ARG A 86 -3.36 -11.75 -10.99
C ARG A 86 -2.30 -12.85 -11.04
N THR A 87 -1.93 -13.25 -12.25
CA THR A 87 -1.09 -14.41 -12.56
C THR A 87 0.37 -14.29 -12.12
N ASP A 88 0.87 -13.08 -11.84
CA ASP A 88 2.17 -12.88 -11.20
C ASP A 88 2.07 -12.98 -9.68
N ALA A 89 2.89 -13.85 -9.09
CA ALA A 89 3.03 -14.00 -7.65
C ALA A 89 3.63 -12.73 -7.03
N ILE A 90 2.78 -11.74 -6.74
CA ILE A 90 3.17 -10.58 -5.96
C ILE A 90 3.54 -11.05 -4.55
N ARG A 91 4.63 -10.49 -3.99
CA ARG A 91 4.93 -10.65 -2.57
C ARG A 91 3.76 -10.12 -1.73
N THR A 92 3.40 -10.83 -0.67
CA THR A 92 2.25 -10.48 0.21
C THR A 92 2.27 -9.01 0.67
N LYS A 93 3.46 -8.41 0.84
CA LYS A 93 3.63 -7.00 1.23
C LYS A 93 3.14 -6.00 0.18
N GLU A 94 3.42 -6.24 -1.10
CA GLU A 94 3.09 -5.34 -2.21
C GLU A 94 1.57 -5.29 -2.43
N MET A 95 0.87 -6.42 -2.29
CA MET A 95 -0.60 -6.46 -2.29
C MET A 95 -1.20 -5.57 -1.21
N THR A 96 -0.66 -5.63 0.02
CA THR A 96 -1.12 -4.78 1.12
C THR A 96 -0.85 -3.30 0.86
N TYR A 97 0.30 -2.96 0.27
CA TYR A 97 0.59 -1.58 -0.11
C TYR A 97 -0.36 -1.05 -1.18
N LEU A 98 -0.70 -1.85 -2.19
CA LEU A 98 -1.73 -1.48 -3.16
C LEU A 98 -3.09 -1.25 -2.49
N PHE A 99 -3.46 -2.13 -1.56
CA PHE A 99 -4.71 -1.98 -0.82
C PHE A 99 -4.76 -0.68 -0.02
N ILE A 100 -3.69 -0.35 0.71
CA ILE A 100 -3.61 0.89 1.49
C ILE A 100 -3.74 2.12 0.57
N LEU A 101 -3.05 2.12 -0.58
CA LEU A 101 -3.13 3.21 -1.54
C LEU A 101 -4.54 3.33 -2.14
N ILE A 102 -5.18 2.23 -2.51
CA ILE A 102 -6.57 2.23 -2.99
C ILE A 102 -7.52 2.77 -1.91
N GLY A 103 -7.36 2.35 -0.65
CA GLY A 103 -8.16 2.83 0.47
C GLY A 103 -8.07 4.35 0.65
N ILE A 104 -6.86 4.91 0.58
CA ILE A 104 -6.65 6.37 0.65
C ILE A 104 -7.36 7.10 -0.51
N ALA A 105 -7.26 6.59 -1.73
CA ALA A 105 -7.94 7.18 -2.89
C ALA A 105 -9.47 7.20 -2.71
N VAL A 106 -10.04 6.11 -2.20
CA VAL A 106 -11.48 6.00 -1.92
C VAL A 106 -11.89 6.99 -0.83
N ILE A 107 -11.19 7.01 0.31
CA ILE A 107 -11.50 7.92 1.42
C ILE A 107 -11.44 9.39 0.95
N ASN A 108 -10.37 9.77 0.25
CA ASN A 108 -10.16 11.15 -0.19
C ASN A 108 -11.15 11.59 -1.28
N SER A 109 -11.55 10.69 -2.19
CA SER A 109 -12.59 11.00 -3.18
C SER A 109 -13.97 11.15 -2.54
N LEU A 110 -14.24 10.40 -1.46
CA LEU A 110 -15.55 10.33 -0.82
C LEU A 110 -15.81 11.39 0.23
N SER A 111 -14.81 12.09 0.72
CA SER A 111 -14.95 13.26 1.60
C SER A 111 -16.06 14.18 1.09
N ASN A 112 -17.11 14.44 1.87
CA ASN A 112 -18.17 15.39 1.50
C ASN A 112 -18.24 16.55 2.49
N LYS A 113 -19.13 17.53 2.28
CA LYS A 113 -19.32 18.68 3.19
C LYS A 113 -19.68 18.28 4.64
N LYS A 114 -20.14 17.05 4.87
CA LYS A 114 -20.43 16.47 6.19
C LYS A 114 -19.20 15.92 6.91
N THR A 115 -18.12 15.66 6.18
CA THR A 115 -16.85 15.14 6.72
C THR A 115 -15.94 16.32 6.96
N SER A 116 -15.44 16.48 8.19
CA SER A 116 -14.54 17.59 8.50
C SER A 116 -13.19 17.37 7.80
N TYR A 117 -12.57 18.44 7.28
CA TYR A 117 -11.20 18.38 6.78
C TYR A 117 -10.23 17.84 7.85
N ALA A 118 -10.52 18.09 9.13
CA ALA A 118 -9.73 17.54 10.24
C ALA A 118 -9.82 16.02 10.34
N GLU A 119 -11.02 15.44 10.16
CA GLU A 119 -11.21 13.98 10.15
C GLU A 119 -10.45 13.35 8.98
N LEU A 120 -10.52 13.97 7.81
CA LEU A 120 -9.83 13.48 6.62
C LEU A 120 -8.31 13.47 6.82
N ILE A 121 -7.76 14.56 7.35
CA ILE A 121 -6.34 14.65 7.71
C ILE A 121 -5.99 13.57 8.73
N LEU A 122 -6.76 13.41 9.79
CA LEU A 122 -6.51 12.42 10.84
C LEU A 122 -6.47 11.00 10.27
N VAL A 123 -7.46 10.61 9.45
CA VAL A 123 -7.52 9.28 8.85
C VAL A 123 -6.29 9.02 7.97
N ASN A 124 -5.93 9.96 7.10
CA ASN A 124 -4.75 9.80 6.25
C ASN A 124 -3.44 9.72 7.07
N PHE A 125 -3.32 10.52 8.14
CA PHE A 125 -2.16 10.48 9.04
C PHE A 125 -2.07 9.16 9.82
N VAL A 126 -3.19 8.63 10.31
CA VAL A 126 -3.22 7.34 11.02
C VAL A 126 -2.77 6.21 10.09
N ILE A 127 -3.25 6.21 8.84
CA ILE A 127 -2.83 5.22 7.84
C ILE A 127 -1.34 5.35 7.53
N LEU A 128 -0.84 6.57 7.33
CA LEU A 128 0.58 6.85 7.09
C LEU A 128 1.46 6.37 8.26
N ILE A 129 1.14 6.79 9.49
CA ILE A 129 1.91 6.45 10.69
C ILE A 129 1.87 4.94 10.94
N GLY A 130 0.71 4.31 10.81
CA GLY A 130 0.54 2.87 10.93
C GLY A 130 1.40 2.10 9.92
N SER A 131 1.41 2.56 8.66
CA SER A 131 2.23 1.96 7.60
C SER A 131 3.72 2.05 7.91
N ILE A 132 4.20 3.21 8.37
CA ILE A 132 5.61 3.42 8.74
C ILE A 132 5.99 2.58 9.96
N LEU A 133 5.12 2.52 10.98
CA LEU A 133 5.37 1.76 12.20
C LEU A 133 5.53 0.26 11.90
N MET A 134 4.62 -0.30 11.09
CA MET A 134 4.67 -1.71 10.70
C MET A 134 5.93 -2.04 9.90
N GLU A 135 6.32 -1.18 8.95
CA GLU A 135 7.55 -1.39 8.19
C GLU A 135 8.80 -1.29 9.08
N ARG A 136 8.82 -0.39 10.09
CA ARG A 136 9.91 -0.29 11.07
C ARG A 136 10.00 -1.49 12.01
N VAL A 137 8.87 -2.04 12.45
CA VAL A 137 8.84 -3.24 13.29
C VAL A 137 9.36 -4.45 12.50
N VAL A 138 8.89 -4.62 11.26
CA VAL A 138 9.27 -5.74 10.40
C VAL A 138 10.74 -5.67 9.93
N ARG A 139 11.33 -4.48 9.82
CA ARG A 139 12.75 -4.31 9.45
C ARG A 139 13.75 -4.72 10.54
N LYS A 140 13.33 -4.91 11.80
CA LYS A 140 14.26 -5.40 12.84
C LYS A 140 14.58 -6.89 12.56
N PRO A 141 15.81 -7.26 12.23
CA PRO A 141 16.15 -8.67 12.11
C PRO A 141 15.93 -9.37 13.47
N PRO A 142 15.43 -10.61 13.51
CA PRO A 142 15.45 -11.40 14.72
C PRO A 142 16.89 -11.43 15.21
N LYS A 143 17.13 -11.10 16.49
CA LYS A 143 18.44 -11.33 17.10
C LYS A 143 18.65 -12.85 17.12
N ILE A 144 19.27 -13.40 16.09
CA ILE A 144 19.74 -14.79 16.11
C ILE A 144 20.79 -14.82 17.21
N ALA A 145 20.44 -15.42 18.36
CA ALA A 145 21.39 -15.74 19.40
C ALA A 145 22.49 -16.60 18.74
N LYS A 146 23.75 -16.13 18.77
CA LYS A 146 24.88 -16.89 18.23
C LYS A 146 24.88 -18.27 18.90
N PRO A 147 24.94 -19.38 18.15
CA PRO A 147 25.10 -20.69 18.76
C PRO A 147 26.44 -20.68 19.51
N SER A 148 26.41 -21.01 20.80
CA SER A 148 27.59 -21.22 21.62
C SER A 148 28.42 -22.32 20.97
N ARG A 149 29.61 -21.97 20.49
CA ARG A 149 30.58 -22.92 19.94
C ARG A 149 31.23 -23.64 21.13
N ASN A 150 30.53 -24.59 21.73
CA ASN A 150 31.11 -25.48 22.73
C ASN A 150 30.57 -26.90 22.50
N GLY A 151 31.40 -27.74 21.91
CA GLY A 151 31.04 -29.08 21.44
C GLY A 151 31.70 -29.42 20.11
N SER A 152 33.00 -29.18 19.98
CA SER A 152 33.79 -29.97 19.03
C SER A 152 33.81 -31.39 19.59
N PRO A 153 33.42 -32.44 18.83
CA PRO A 153 33.71 -33.80 19.25
C PRO A 153 35.23 -33.95 19.30
N ASP A 154 35.75 -34.48 20.40
CA ASP A 154 37.16 -34.89 20.45
C ASP A 154 37.43 -35.86 19.29
N PRO A 155 38.58 -35.76 18.62
CA PRO A 155 38.93 -36.69 17.56
C PRO A 155 38.92 -38.12 18.14
N PRO A 156 38.49 -39.12 17.35
CA PRO A 156 38.46 -40.50 17.83
C PRO A 156 39.87 -40.91 18.27
N GLU A 157 39.95 -41.45 19.48
CA GLU A 157 41.14 -42.07 20.04
C GLU A 157 41.58 -43.19 19.09
N VAL A 158 42.72 -42.99 18.41
CA VAL A 158 43.31 -43.99 17.54
C VAL A 158 43.86 -45.08 18.45
N ASP A 159 43.09 -46.17 18.58
CA ASP A 159 43.53 -47.38 19.27
C ASP A 159 44.71 -47.96 18.49
N GLY A 160 45.91 -47.68 18.98
CA GLY A 160 47.17 -48.17 18.44
C GLY A 160 47.39 -49.61 18.85
N ASN A 161 46.59 -50.55 18.32
CA ASN A 161 46.97 -51.96 18.33
C ASN A 161 46.24 -52.80 17.28
N SER A 162 46.76 -52.78 16.06
CA SER A 162 46.63 -53.93 15.15
C SER A 162 47.81 -53.91 14.17
N GLU A 163 49.01 -54.11 14.73
CA GLU A 163 50.07 -54.78 13.99
C GLU A 163 49.68 -56.27 13.84
N THR A 164 50.14 -56.85 12.72
CA THR A 164 50.38 -58.27 12.47
C THR A 164 49.27 -59.13 11.84
N VAL A 165 49.65 -59.58 10.63
CA VAL A 165 49.27 -60.77 9.83
C VAL A 165 48.13 -60.63 8.85
#